data_AF-A0A7V6YR51-F1
#
_entry.id   AF-A0A7V6YR51-F1
#
_cell.length_a   1.000
_cell.length_b   1.000
_cell.length_c   1.000
_cell.angle_alpha   90.00
_cell.angle_beta   90.00
_cell.angle_gamma   90.00
#
_symmetry.space_group_name_H-M   'P 1'
#
loop_
_entity.id
_entity.type
_entity.pdbx_description
1 polymer ?
#
loop_
_entity_poly.entity_id
_entity_poly.type
_entity_poly.pdbx_seq_one_letter_code
_entity_poly.pdbx_strand_id
1 'polypeptide(L)' 'MLYKFSNDSFEWASYQRSENETPYWRTLKANGELNPKYPGGVEKQRKMLESERHTVIQKGRKNIKYYVQNYENVLFEL' A
#
# COMPACT_ATOMS: atom_id res chain seq x y z
N MET A 1 12.04 42.58 -18.14
CA MET A 1 11.45 41.56 -19.05
C MET A 1 11.44 40.24 -18.29
N LEU A 2 10.36 39.83 -17.61
CA LEU A 2 9.12 39.20 -18.09
C LEU A 2 9.31 37.83 -18.78
N TYR A 3 9.02 36.79 -17.98
CA TYR A 3 8.50 35.43 -18.26
C TYR A 3 9.26 34.45 -19.17
N LYS A 4 9.46 33.21 -18.68
CA LYS A 4 8.59 32.05 -19.01
C LYS A 4 8.64 30.96 -17.92
N PHE A 5 7.48 30.64 -17.35
CA PHE A 5 7.21 29.37 -16.71
C PHE A 5 7.18 28.28 -17.79
N SER A 6 8.05 27.27 -17.70
CA SER A 6 7.88 26.03 -18.46
C SER A 6 7.06 25.07 -17.64
N ASN A 7 5.79 25.00 -17.99
CA ASN A 7 4.87 23.94 -17.64
C ASN A 7 5.26 22.70 -18.45
N ASP A 8 6.25 21.94 -17.97
CA ASP A 8 6.62 20.65 -18.56
C ASP A 8 6.04 19.50 -17.73
N SER A 9 4.85 19.10 -18.20
CA SER A 9 4.61 17.71 -18.58
C SER A 9 4.34 16.73 -17.44
N PHE A 10 3.10 16.80 -16.97
CA PHE A 10 2.31 15.71 -16.36
C PHE A 10 2.12 14.49 -17.32
N GLU A 11 3.05 14.26 -18.26
CA GLU A 11 2.99 13.27 -19.35
C GLU A 11 4.06 12.16 -19.23
N TRP A 12 4.83 12.13 -18.13
CA TRP A 12 5.79 11.05 -17.84
C TRP A 12 5.19 9.92 -16.98
N ALA A 13 4.07 10.15 -16.28
CA ALA A 13 3.52 9.16 -15.32
C ALA A 13 2.67 8.03 -15.96
N SER A 14 2.49 8.03 -17.28
CA SER A 14 1.57 7.10 -17.99
C SER A 14 2.25 6.06 -18.89
N TYR A 15 3.55 6.18 -19.21
CA TYR A 15 4.25 5.31 -20.16
C TYR A 15 4.96 4.09 -19.53
N GLN A 16 4.52 3.64 -18.36
CA GLN A 16 4.96 2.37 -17.74
C GLN A 16 3.75 1.54 -17.29
N ARG A 17 2.88 1.15 -18.23
CA ARG A 17 1.63 0.44 -17.93
C ARG A 17 1.46 -0.79 -18.80
N SER A 18 2.15 -1.87 -18.44
CA SER A 18 1.75 -3.22 -18.87
C SER A 18 2.23 -4.35 -17.94
N GLU A 19 3.17 -4.11 -17.03
CA GLU A 19 3.67 -5.16 -16.12
C GLU A 19 3.69 -4.76 -14.63
N ASN A 20 3.33 -3.52 -14.29
CA ASN A 20 3.18 -3.10 -12.89
C ASN A 20 1.76 -3.42 -12.42
N GLU A 21 1.54 -4.65 -11.96
CA GLU A 21 0.38 -4.94 -11.11
C GLU A 21 0.42 -3.95 -9.93
N THR A 22 -0.54 -3.03 -9.88
CA THR A 22 -0.66 -2.09 -8.76
C THR A 22 -0.67 -2.90 -7.45
N PRO A 23 0.26 -2.66 -6.51
CA PRO A 23 0.44 -3.54 -5.36
C PRO A 23 -0.74 -3.42 -4.41
N TYR A 24 -1.76 -4.26 -4.61
CA TYR A 24 -2.99 -4.26 -3.80
C TYR A 24 -2.70 -4.50 -2.32
N TRP A 25 -1.58 -5.17 -2.01
CA TRP A 25 -1.18 -5.50 -0.64
C TRP A 25 -0.72 -4.28 0.17
N ARG A 26 -0.30 -3.18 -0.48
CA ARG A 26 0.01 -1.92 0.20
C ARG A 26 -1.25 -1.16 0.64
N THR A 27 -2.39 -1.49 0.06
CA THR A 27 -3.66 -0.93 0.48
C THR A 27 -4.14 -1.65 1.73
N LEU A 28 -4.04 -0.95 2.87
CA LEU A 28 -4.58 -1.40 4.13
C LEU A 28 -5.98 -0.83 4.33
N LYS A 29 -6.74 -1.47 5.21
CA LYS A 29 -8.02 -0.95 5.66
C LYS A 29 -7.79 0.10 6.77
N ALA A 30 -8.86 0.75 7.21
CA ALA A 30 -8.82 1.69 8.33
C ALA A 30 -8.08 1.08 9.55
N ASN A 31 -7.23 1.88 10.18
CA ASN A 31 -6.38 1.50 11.33
C ASN A 31 -5.31 0.43 11.02
N GLY A 32 -4.92 0.25 9.75
CA GLY A 32 -3.87 -0.69 9.36
C GLY A 32 -4.28 -2.17 9.34
N GLU A 33 -5.58 -2.46 9.31
CA GLU A 33 -6.11 -3.84 9.22
C GLU A 33 -5.89 -4.42 7.80
N LEU A 34 -5.45 -5.68 7.71
CA LEU A 34 -5.34 -6.39 6.42
C LEU A 34 -6.72 -6.73 5.86
N ASN A 35 -6.85 -6.74 4.54
CA ASN A 35 -8.14 -6.95 3.89
C ASN A 35 -8.32 -8.43 3.50
N PRO A 36 -9.25 -9.17 4.15
CA PRO A 36 -9.49 -10.57 3.82
C PRO A 36 -10.14 -10.79 2.45
N LYS A 37 -10.67 -9.73 1.82
CA LYS A 37 -11.27 -9.81 0.48
C LYS A 37 -10.25 -9.88 -0.65
N TYR A 38 -8.96 -9.70 -0.38
CA TYR A 38 -7.94 -9.75 -1.43
C TYR A 38 -7.68 -11.16 -1.96
N PRO A 39 -7.26 -11.28 -3.23
CA PRO A 39 -6.93 -12.57 -3.82
C PRO A 39 -5.76 -13.21 -3.07
N GLY A 40 -5.97 -14.44 -2.58
CA GLY A 40 -5.01 -15.12 -1.68
C GLY A 40 -5.16 -14.76 -0.20
N GLY A 41 -6.16 -13.97 0.15
CA GLY A 41 -6.52 -13.64 1.53
C GLY A 41 -5.49 -12.80 2.27
N VAL A 42 -5.68 -12.69 3.59
CA VAL A 42 -4.78 -11.96 4.49
C VAL A 42 -3.37 -12.55 4.55
N GLU A 43 -3.22 -13.85 4.27
CA GLU A 43 -1.93 -14.54 4.38
C GLU A 43 -0.97 -14.16 3.27
N LYS A 44 -1.46 -14.05 2.02
CA LYS A 44 -0.66 -13.57 0.89
C LYS A 44 -0.28 -12.10 1.06
N GLN A 45 -1.25 -11.26 1.46
CA GLN A 45 -0.98 -9.85 1.76
C GLN A 45 0.08 -9.71 2.87
N ARG A 46 -0.06 -10.48 3.96
CA ARG A 46 0.92 -10.52 5.05
C ARG A 46 2.31 -10.89 4.55
N LYS A 47 2.43 -11.96 3.75
CA LYS A 47 3.74 -12.42 3.27
C LYS A 47 4.44 -11.39 2.39
N MET A 48 3.70 -10.65 1.56
CA MET A 48 4.27 -9.54 0.77
C MET A 48 4.77 -8.42 1.68
N LEU A 49 3.95 -8.02 2.67
CA LEU A 49 4.33 -7.00 3.65
C LEU A 49 5.54 -7.42 4.49
N GLU A 50 5.60 -8.68 4.92
CA GLU A 50 6.75 -9.25 5.64
C GLU A 50 8.02 -9.28 4.76
N SER A 51 7.88 -9.54 3.46
CA SER A 51 8.99 -9.45 2.49
C SER A 51 9.49 -8.00 2.33
N GLU A 52 8.61 -7.02 2.50
CA GLU A 52 8.94 -5.59 2.54
C GLU A 52 9.47 -5.14 3.93
N ARG A 53 9.69 -6.08 4.86
CA ARG A 53 10.11 -5.86 6.27
C ARG A 53 9.06 -5.16 7.13
N HIS A 54 7.79 -5.21 6.76
CA HIS A 54 6.71 -4.79 7.64
C HIS A 54 6.38 -5.91 8.64
N THR A 55 6.14 -5.52 9.90
CA THR A 55 5.71 -6.45 10.94
C THR A 55 4.19 -6.52 10.97
N VAL A 56 3.63 -7.72 10.86
CA VAL A 56 2.18 -7.93 10.95
C VAL A 56 1.83 -8.64 12.25
N ILE A 57 0.90 -8.06 13.01
CA ILE A 57 0.44 -8.57 14.29
C ILE A 57 -0.98 -9.15 14.16
N GLN A 58 -1.24 -10.26 14.85
CA GLN A 58 -2.59 -10.79 14.99
C GLN A 58 -3.26 -10.19 16.23
N LYS A 59 -4.52 -9.78 16.11
CA LYS A 59 -5.36 -9.35 17.23
C LYS A 59 -6.69 -10.11 17.20
N GLY A 60 -7.14 -10.52 18.39
CA GLY A 60 -8.39 -11.28 18.59
C GLY A 60 -8.15 -12.74 18.96
N ARG A 61 -9.15 -13.34 19.62
CA ARG A 61 -9.13 -14.77 20.04
C ARG A 61 -10.13 -15.64 19.26
N LYS A 62 -11.32 -15.11 18.95
CA LYS A 62 -12.36 -15.80 18.16
C LYS A 62 -12.54 -15.23 16.75
N ASN A 63 -12.29 -13.94 16.57
CA ASN A 63 -12.33 -13.26 15.26
C ASN A 63 -10.93 -12.66 15.03
N ILE A 64 -10.03 -13.50 14.51
CA ILE A 64 -8.62 -13.15 14.34
C ILE A 64 -8.51 -12.18 13.17
N LYS A 65 -7.91 -11.03 13.45
CA LYS A 65 -7.65 -9.96 12.49
C LYS A 65 -6.17 -9.66 12.47
N TYR A 66 -5.64 -9.32 11.30
CA TYR A 66 -4.24 -8.99 11.13
C TYR A 66 -4.09 -7.49 10.94
N TYR A 67 -3.08 -6.91 11.55
CA TYR A 67 -2.77 -5.48 11.47
C TYR A 67 -1.30 -5.29 11.18
N VAL A 68 -0.97 -4.27 10.39
CA VAL A 68 0.43 -3.87 10.18
C VAL A 68 0.86 -3.00 11.35
N GLN A 69 1.94 -3.38 12.03
CA GLN A 69 2.55 -2.58 13.08
C GLN A 69 3.28 -1.39 12.46
N ASN A 70 3.24 -0.23 13.12
CA ASN A 70 3.86 1.00 12.64
C ASN A 70 3.33 1.48 11.29
N TYR A 71 2.08 1.12 10.93
CA TYR A 71 1.44 1.58 9.69
C TYR A 71 1.36 3.11 9.59
N GLU A 72 1.35 3.81 10.73
CA GLU A 72 1.37 5.27 10.84
C GLU A 72 2.67 5.89 10.31
N ASN A 73 3.81 5.21 10.46
CA ASN A 73 5.11 5.70 9.95
C ASN A 73 5.25 5.54 8.43
N VAL A 74 4.38 4.74 7.81
CA VAL A 74 4.32 4.52 6.36
C VAL A 74 3.04 5.11 5.75
N LEU A 75 2.21 5.76 6.57
CA LEU A 75 1.05 6.51 6.13
C LEU A 75 1.59 7.76 5.44
N PHE A 76 1.39 7.81 4.13
CA PHE A 76 1.66 9.02 3.38
C PHE A 76 0.55 10.02 3.71
N GLU A 77 0.89 11.09 4.43
CA GLU A 77 0.00 12.25 4.53
C GLU A 77 -0.03 12.93 3.15
N LEU A 78 -1.20 12.91 2.52
CA LEU A 78 -1.46 13.51 1.20
C LEU A 78 -1.63 15.03 1.28
#